data_AF-A0A438KLF8-F1
#
_entry.id   AF-A0A438KLF8-F1
#
_cell.length_a   1.000
_cell.length_b   1.000
_cell.length_c   1.000
_cell.angle_alpha   90.00
_cell.angle_beta   90.00
_cell.angle_gamma   90.00
#
_symmetry.space_group_name_H-M   'P 1'
#
loop_
_entity.id
_entity.type
_entity.pdbx_description
1 polymer ?
#
loop_
_entity_poly.entity_id
_entity_poly.type
_entity_poly.pdbx_seq_one_letter_code
_entity_poly.pdbx_strand_id
1 'polypeptide(L)'
;MARKKFKLQWIMNDTARRTTYKKRGTGLMKKVKELSILCGVEACTIVYSPYDPQPEVWPSPMEAVRVVGEFKSRTENDQTKKGLKQENYTRQRVAKAKDQLVKQQKKNRRMEMENLMYQWLAGGNGFQT
;
A
#
# COMPACT_ATOMS: atom_id res chain seq x y z
N MET A 1 26.56 0.75 -8.76
CA MET A 1 26.04 0.90 -7.37
C MET A 1 24.90 -0.08 -7.15
N ALA A 2 24.96 -0.92 -6.11
CA ALA A 2 23.90 -1.87 -5.81
C ALA A 2 22.59 -1.12 -5.46
N ARG A 3 21.49 -1.48 -6.14
CA ARG A 3 20.18 -0.87 -5.91
C ARG A 3 19.67 -1.29 -4.53
N LYS A 4 19.61 -0.34 -3.57
CA LYS A 4 19.04 -0.60 -2.25
C LYS A 4 17.60 -1.12 -2.41
N LYS A 5 17.29 -2.26 -1.80
CA LYS A 5 15.94 -2.84 -1.80
C LYS A 5 14.99 -1.86 -1.09
N PHE A 6 13.98 -1.37 -1.81
CA PHE A 6 12.99 -0.47 -1.24
C PHE A 6 11.87 -1.25 -0.54
N LYS A 7 11.42 -0.75 0.61
CA LYS A 7 10.22 -1.24 1.29
C LYS A 7 8.99 -0.67 0.59
N LEU A 8 8.01 -1.53 0.28
CA LEU A 8 6.70 -1.11 -0.24
C LEU A 8 5.84 -0.59 0.92
N GLN A 9 6.07 0.66 1.30
CA GLN A 9 5.37 1.37 2.36
C GLN A 9 5.25 2.86 2.01
N TRP A 10 4.39 3.57 2.74
CA TRP A 10 4.26 5.02 2.60
C TRP A 10 5.59 5.73 2.88
N ILE A 11 5.96 6.68 2.01
CA ILE A 11 7.17 7.49 2.16
C ILE A 11 6.79 8.71 3.00
N MET A 12 7.27 8.79 4.25
CA MET A 12 6.91 9.88 5.17
C MET A 12 7.44 11.24 4.71
N ASN A 13 8.69 11.29 4.23
CA ASN A 13 9.30 12.52 3.72
C ASN A 13 8.61 12.97 2.43
N ASP A 14 7.97 14.14 2.45
CA ASP A 14 7.14 14.61 1.33
C ASP A 14 7.95 14.88 0.06
N THR A 15 9.10 15.55 0.16
CA THR A 15 9.97 15.82 -0.99
C THR A 15 10.42 14.52 -1.66
N ALA A 16 10.89 13.55 -0.88
CA ALA A 16 11.29 12.24 -1.38
C ALA A 16 10.10 11.48 -1.98
N ARG A 17 8.91 11.59 -1.38
CA ARG A 17 7.67 11.00 -1.89
C ARG A 17 7.29 11.61 -3.24
N ARG A 18 7.30 12.94 -3.37
CA ARG A 18 6.98 13.66 -4.62
C ARG A 18 7.97 13.32 -5.75
N THR A 19 9.27 13.31 -5.48
CA THR A 19 10.28 12.90 -6.47
C THR A 19 10.10 11.45 -6.90
N THR A 20 9.83 10.55 -5.93
CA THR A 20 9.60 9.13 -6.21
C THR A 20 8.32 8.92 -7.01
N TYR A 21 7.24 9.64 -6.67
CA TYR A 21 5.97 9.64 -7.37
C TYR A 21 6.18 9.97 -8.85
N LYS A 22 6.79 11.13 -9.16
CA LYS A 22 7.04 11.55 -10.55
C LYS A 22 7.86 10.51 -11.32
N LYS A 23 8.99 10.06 -10.76
CA LYS A 23 9.86 9.07 -11.41
C LYS A 23 9.16 7.73 -11.66
N ARG A 24 8.37 7.24 -10.70
CA ARG A 24 7.66 5.97 -10.83
C ARG A 24 6.42 6.08 -11.72
N GLY A 25 5.70 7.19 -11.68
CA GLY A 25 4.56 7.47 -12.56
C GLY A 25 4.96 7.43 -14.03
N THR A 26 5.97 8.21 -14.40
CA THR A 26 6.52 8.20 -15.77
C THR A 26 7.04 6.81 -16.16
N GLY A 27 7.73 6.12 -15.26
CA GLY A 27 8.23 4.76 -15.50
C GLY A 27 7.11 3.74 -15.72
N LEU A 28 6.02 3.84 -14.95
CA LEU A 28 4.84 2.99 -15.09
C LEU A 28 4.16 3.22 -16.45
N MET A 29 3.93 4.47 -16.83
CA MET A 29 3.30 4.81 -18.11
C MET A 29 4.13 4.31 -19.29
N LYS A 30 5.46 4.49 -19.25
CA LYS A 30 6.36 3.96 -20.27
C LYS A 30 6.22 2.43 -20.38
N LYS A 31 6.19 1.72 -19.25
CA LYS A 31 6.07 0.25 -19.24
C LYS A 31 4.72 -0.24 -19.74
N VAL A 32 3.63 0.45 -19.39
CA VAL A 32 2.30 0.11 -19.90
C VAL A 32 2.19 0.38 -21.41
N LYS A 33 2.76 1.50 -21.89
CA LYS A 33 2.86 1.78 -23.32
C LYS A 33 3.65 0.70 -24.07
N GLU A 34 4.83 0.34 -23.56
CA GLU A 34 5.65 -0.75 -24.14
C GLU A 34 4.87 -2.06 -24.17
N LEU A 35 4.19 -2.42 -23.07
CA LEU A 35 3.37 -3.63 -22.99
C LEU A 35 2.23 -3.63 -24.02
N SER A 36 1.52 -2.50 -24.13
CA SER A 36 0.42 -2.34 -25.09
C SER A 36 0.90 -2.53 -26.53
N ILE A 37 2.03 -1.93 -26.89
CA ILE A 37 2.63 -2.05 -28.24
C ILE A 37 3.14 -3.47 -28.50
N LEU A 38 3.93 -4.03 -27.58
CA LEU A 38 4.61 -5.31 -27.79
C LEU A 38 3.65 -6.50 -27.80
N CYS A 39 2.58 -6.43 -27.01
CA CYS A 39 1.62 -7.53 -26.89
C CYS A 39 0.32 -7.28 -27.67
N GLY A 40 0.15 -6.11 -28.30
CA GLY A 40 -1.10 -5.76 -28.98
C GLY A 40 -2.30 -5.73 -28.04
N VAL A 41 -2.10 -5.35 -26.78
CA VAL A 41 -3.15 -5.32 -25.77
C VAL A 41 -3.62 -3.90 -25.51
N GLU A 42 -4.93 -3.74 -25.33
CA GLU A 42 -5.51 -2.48 -24.89
C GLU A 42 -5.25 -2.29 -23.40
N ALA A 43 -4.63 -1.16 -23.05
CA ALA A 43 -4.29 -0.82 -21.68
C ALA A 43 -4.41 0.69 -21.49
N CYS A 44 -4.74 1.10 -20.27
CA CYS A 44 -4.73 2.49 -19.87
C CYS A 44 -4.19 2.63 -18.44
N THR A 45 -3.68 3.82 -18.12
CA THR A 45 -3.29 4.19 -16.75
C THR A 45 -3.99 5.47 -16.34
N ILE A 46 -4.53 5.48 -15.12
CA ILE A 46 -5.13 6.66 -14.48
C ILE A 46 -4.43 6.80 -13.12
N VAL A 47 -3.65 7.86 -12.94
CA VAL A 47 -2.86 8.07 -11.72
C VAL A 47 -3.27 9.37 -11.05
N TYR A 48 -3.79 9.26 -9.82
CA TYR A 48 -4.12 10.42 -9.00
C TYR A 48 -2.94 10.80 -8.10
N SER A 49 -2.79 12.11 -7.91
CA SER A 49 -1.71 12.73 -7.14
C SER A 49 -2.31 13.69 -6.13
N PRO A 50 -1.78 13.78 -4.89
CA PRO A 50 -2.05 14.94 -4.04
C PRO A 50 -1.30 16.20 -4.50
N TYR A 51 -0.38 16.07 -5.48
CA TYR A 51 0.49 17.16 -5.94
C TYR A 51 -0.05 17.87 -7.19
N ASP A 52 -1.05 17.30 -7.86
CA ASP A 52 -1.56 17.74 -9.14
C ASP A 52 -3.10 17.67 -9.10
N PRO A 53 -3.83 18.70 -9.56
CA PRO A 53 -5.29 18.75 -9.46
C PRO A 53 -5.99 17.79 -10.43
N GLN A 54 -5.32 17.42 -11.53
CA GLN A 54 -5.83 16.49 -12.53
C GLN A 54 -5.05 15.19 -12.50
N PRO A 55 -5.70 14.04 -12.78
CA PRO A 55 -5.00 12.78 -12.90
C PRO A 55 -4.10 12.76 -14.13
N GLU A 56 -2.95 12.10 -14.01
CA GLU A 56 -2.11 11.78 -15.14
C GLU A 56 -2.71 10.55 -15.85
N VAL A 57 -3.13 10.73 -17.10
CA VAL A 57 -3.85 9.70 -17.86
C VAL A 57 -3.11 9.37 -19.15
N TRP A 58 -3.00 8.07 -19.44
CA TRP A 58 -2.47 7.55 -20.71
C TRP A 58 -3.41 6.45 -21.24
N PRO A 59 -3.66 6.37 -22.56
CA PRO A 59 -3.07 7.19 -23.63
C PRO A 59 -3.72 8.57 -23.79
N SER A 60 -5.04 8.65 -23.73
CA SER A 60 -5.81 9.88 -23.61
C SER A 60 -6.98 9.66 -22.65
N PRO A 61 -7.59 10.71 -22.08
CA PRO A 61 -8.76 10.55 -21.23
C PRO A 61 -9.91 9.80 -21.91
N MET A 62 -10.19 10.07 -23.20
CA MET A 62 -11.25 9.38 -23.95
C MET A 62 -10.96 7.90 -24.14
N GLU A 63 -9.73 7.56 -24.54
CA GLU A 63 -9.34 6.15 -24.71
C GLU A 63 -9.35 5.39 -23.38
N ALA A 64 -8.90 6.02 -22.29
CA ALA A 64 -8.95 5.41 -20.97
C ALA A 64 -10.40 5.12 -20.53
N VAL A 65 -11.34 6.03 -20.81
CA VAL A 65 -12.77 5.81 -20.55
C VAL A 65 -13.30 4.62 -21.36
N ARG A 66 -12.94 4.53 -22.65
CA ARG A 66 -13.32 3.40 -23.52
C ARG A 66 -12.81 2.07 -22.98
N VAL A 67 -11.51 1.96 -22.70
CA VAL A 67 -10.88 0.74 -22.16
C VAL A 67 -11.51 0.33 -20.83
N VAL A 68 -11.78 1.29 -19.93
CA VAL A 68 -12.46 1.03 -18.65
C VAL A 68 -13.90 0.59 -18.87
N GLY A 69 -14.62 1.18 -19.82
CA GLY A 69 -16.00 0.80 -20.17
C GLY A 69 -16.08 -0.63 -20.68
N GLU A 70 -15.21 -1.00 -21.61
CA GLU A 70 -15.10 -2.36 -22.15
C GLU A 70 -14.64 -3.37 -21.09
N PHE A 71 -13.80 -2.97 -20.15
CA PHE A 71 -13.45 -3.82 -19.01
C PHE A 71 -14.67 -4.10 -18.12
N LYS A 72 -15.47 -3.05 -17.83
CA LYS A 72 -16.67 -3.16 -16.98
C LYS A 72 -17.80 -3.96 -17.62
N SER A 73 -17.89 -4.01 -18.94
CA SER A 73 -18.91 -4.80 -19.64
C SER A 73 -18.62 -6.31 -19.67
N ARG A 74 -17.40 -6.73 -19.33
CA ARG A 74 -17.02 -8.16 -19.22
C ARG A 74 -17.58 -8.79 -17.94
N THR A 75 -17.79 -10.10 -17.93
CA THR A 75 -18.27 -10.84 -16.75
C THR A 75 -17.28 -10.78 -15.58
N GLU A 76 -17.75 -10.86 -14.33
CA GLU A 76 -16.90 -10.75 -13.12
C GLU A 76 -15.73 -11.75 -13.10
N ASN A 77 -15.96 -12.96 -13.62
CA ASN A 77 -14.92 -13.99 -13.75
C ASN A 77 -13.79 -13.54 -14.69
N ASP A 78 -14.11 -12.89 -15.80
CA ASP A 78 -13.10 -12.41 -16.74
C ASP A 78 -12.45 -11.09 -16.28
N GLN A 79 -13.14 -10.29 -15.46
CA GLN A 79 -12.55 -9.12 -14.80
C GLN A 79 -11.50 -9.51 -13.74
N THR A 80 -11.68 -10.65 -13.05
CA THR A 80 -10.92 -10.98 -11.83
C THR A 80 -9.98 -12.17 -11.94
N LYS A 81 -10.11 -13.03 -12.97
CA LYS A 81 -9.28 -14.25 -13.15
C LYS A 81 -7.77 -14.03 -13.06
N LYS A 82 -7.25 -12.82 -13.28
CA LYS A 82 -5.80 -12.49 -13.21
C LYS A 82 -5.45 -11.18 -12.50
N GLY A 83 -6.44 -10.50 -11.88
CA GLY A 83 -6.23 -9.18 -11.29
C GLY A 83 -5.85 -9.24 -9.80
N LEU A 84 -4.69 -8.67 -9.43
CA LEU A 84 -4.47 -8.26 -8.04
C LEU A 84 -5.38 -7.07 -7.74
N LYS A 85 -6.56 -7.33 -7.17
CA LYS A 85 -7.38 -6.26 -6.59
C LYS A 85 -6.57 -5.57 -5.49
N GLN A 86 -6.45 -4.24 -5.56
CA GLN A 86 -5.87 -3.41 -4.48
C GLN A 86 -6.52 -3.73 -3.13
N GLU A 87 -7.79 -4.12 -3.15
CA GLU A 87 -8.52 -4.61 -1.99
C GLU A 87 -7.83 -5.81 -1.32
N ASN A 88 -7.43 -6.83 -2.08
CA ASN A 88 -6.76 -8.01 -1.53
C ASN A 88 -5.41 -7.66 -0.90
N TYR A 89 -4.63 -6.78 -1.57
CA TYR A 89 -3.37 -6.27 -1.03
C TYR A 89 -3.59 -5.50 0.28
N THR A 90 -4.59 -4.63 0.31
CA THR A 90 -4.96 -3.84 1.49
C THR A 90 -5.43 -4.74 2.63
N ARG A 91 -6.30 -5.72 2.35
CA ARG A 91 -6.76 -6.73 3.33
C ARG A 91 -5.58 -7.47 3.95
N GLN A 92 -4.61 -7.92 3.15
CA GLN A 92 -3.41 -8.59 3.64
C GLN A 92 -2.56 -7.68 4.56
N ARG A 93 -2.45 -6.39 4.22
CA ARG A 93 -1.71 -5.41 5.02
C ARG A 93 -2.39 -5.13 6.36
N VAL A 94 -3.72 -4.99 6.35
CA VAL A 94 -4.53 -4.82 7.56
C VAL A 94 -4.39 -6.03 8.48
N ALA A 95 -4.47 -7.25 7.94
CA ALA A 95 -4.26 -8.47 8.71
C ALA A 95 -2.88 -8.49 9.39
N LYS A 96 -1.81 -8.19 8.64
CA LYS A 96 -0.44 -8.09 9.20
C LYS A 96 -0.32 -7.02 10.28
N ALA A 97 -0.98 -5.87 10.13
CA ALA A 97 -0.96 -4.81 11.13
C ALA A 97 -1.70 -5.24 12.41
N LYS A 98 -2.83 -5.94 12.28
CA LYS A 98 -3.57 -6.52 13.41
C LYS A 98 -2.72 -7.55 14.17
N ASP A 99 -2.03 -8.43 13.46
CA ASP A 99 -1.13 -9.41 14.08
C ASP A 99 0.01 -8.74 14.86
N GLN A 100 0.57 -7.65 14.32
CA GLN A 100 1.59 -6.87 15.00
C GLN A 100 1.04 -6.20 16.26
N LEU A 101 -0.18 -5.66 16.20
CA LEU A 101 -0.84 -5.04 17.34
C LEU A 101 -1.03 -6.05 18.49
N VAL A 102 -1.54 -7.25 18.20
CA VAL A 102 -1.73 -8.31 19.20
C VAL A 102 -0.40 -8.71 19.84
N LYS A 103 0.68 -8.83 19.05
CA LYS A 103 2.03 -9.13 19.56
C LYS A 103 2.54 -8.04 20.49
N GLN A 104 2.31 -6.76 20.18
CA GLN A 104 2.71 -5.65 21.03
C GLN A 104 1.89 -5.60 22.32
N GLN A 105 0.58 -5.82 22.26
CA GLN A 105 -0.27 -5.90 23.46
C GLN A 105 0.18 -7.00 24.42
N LYS A 106 0.55 -8.19 23.90
CA LYS A 106 1.08 -9.27 24.74
C LYS A 106 2.41 -8.91 25.39
N LYS A 107 3.28 -8.19 24.67
CA LYS A 107 4.55 -7.69 25.23
C LYS A 107 4.32 -6.65 26.31
N ASN A 108 3.42 -5.69 26.08
CA ASN A 108 3.07 -4.67 27.07
C ASN A 108 2.54 -5.31 28.36
N ARG A 109 1.59 -6.26 28.24
CA ARG A 109 1.08 -7.00 29.41
C ARG A 109 2.17 -7.74 30.18
N ARG A 110 3.15 -8.33 29.46
CA ARG A 110 4.29 -9.00 30.10
C ARG A 110 5.16 -8.00 30.87
N MET A 111 5.46 -6.85 30.27
CA MET A 111 6.25 -5.80 30.93
C MET A 111 5.52 -5.20 32.13
N GLU A 112 4.19 -5.00 32.04
CA GLU A 112 3.37 -4.55 33.17
C GLU A 112 3.44 -5.53 34.35
N MET A 113 3.27 -6.83 34.09
CA MET A 113 3.38 -7.87 35.13
C MET A 113 4.78 -7.92 35.75
N GLU A 114 5.82 -7.81 34.93
CA GLU A 114 7.20 -7.78 35.39
C GLU A 114 7.48 -6.55 36.26
N ASN A 115 6.98 -5.38 35.86
CA ASN A 115 7.11 -4.14 36.63
C ASN A 115 6.37 -4.22 37.98
N LEU A 116 5.17 -4.79 38.00
CA LEU A 116 4.41 -5.04 39.24
C LEU A 116 5.16 -6.01 40.16
N MET A 117 5.78 -7.06 39.62
CA MET A 117 6.59 -8.00 40.39
C MET A 117 7.80 -7.32 41.02
N TYR A 118 8.51 -6.47 40.28
CA TYR A 118 9.63 -5.68 40.83
C TYR A 118 9.17 -4.71 41.92
N GLN A 119 8.02 -4.04 41.75
CA GLN A 119 7.43 -3.19 42.79
C GLN A 119 7.10 -3.96 44.07
N TRP A 120 6.55 -5.17 43.93
CA TRP A 120 6.28 -6.06 45.07
C TRP A 120 7.58 -6.49 45.79
N LEU A 121 8.59 -6.91 45.04
CA LEU A 121 9.89 -7.34 45.59
C LEU A 121 10.67 -6.19 46.23
N ALA A 122 10.50 -4.96 45.75
CA ALA A 122 11.09 -3.76 46.33
C ALA A 122 10.41 -3.31 47.65
N GLY A 123 9.45 -4.09 48.18
CA GLY A 123 8.80 -3.83 49.45
C GLY A 123 7.70 -2.77 49.35
N GLY A 124 6.67 -3.04 48.53
CA GLY A 124 5.56 -2.12 48.30
C GLY A 124 4.90 -1.59 49.59
N ASN A 125 5.30 -0.37 50.00
CA ASN A 125 4.48 0.52 50.81
C ASN A 125 3.26 0.93 49.96
N GLY A 126 2.11 0.29 50.16
CA GLY A 126 0.92 0.65 49.38
C GLY A 126 -0.34 -0.19 49.55
N PHE A 127 -0.46 -0.99 50.61
CA PHE A 127 -1.77 -1.51 51.07
C PHE A 127 -1.84 -1.36 52.59
N GLN A 128 -2.15 -0.14 53.04
CA GLN A 128 -2.88 0.06 54.29
C GLN A 128 -4.29 0.49 53.90
N THR A 129 -5.24 -0.32 54.40
CA THR A 129 -6.70 -0.12 54.60
C THR A 129 -7.35 1.11 53.97
#